data_AF-A0A7S4V6V8-F1
#
_entry.id   AF-A0A7S4V6V8-F1
#
_cell.length_a   1.000
_cell.length_b   1.000
_cell.length_c   1.000
_cell.angle_alpha   90.00
_cell.angle_beta   90.00
_cell.angle_gamma   90.00
#
_symmetry.space_group_name_H-M   'P 1'
#
loop_
_entity.id
_entity.type
_entity.pdbx_description
1 polymer ?
#
loop_
_entity_poly.entity_id
_entity_poly.type
_entity_poly.pdbx_seq_one_letter_code
_entity_poly.pdbx_strand_id
1 'polypeptide(L)'
;PDGNVYAPPFNATRVLRVECATSVVGFIGTVFTPMGHKWHTAALGGNGRLFAGPCNAGNILYIDAAFVTAGPTGVPFPRFPHGQQKWRFALSGPDGCVYVLPWTANGLLRVDCRAGVKHVEGDLLGKGLVAGEQHWKAAVVGPGDLLYAVPFDAGQLMRVDSAKEGAPSELGRWARWTARRGLWSFWARSRRCHCDMIPWSSTRMGRMRK
;
A
#
# COMPACT_ATOMS: atom_id res chain seq x y z
N PRO A 1 18.21 5.78 3.08
CA PRO A 1 18.12 4.38 2.64
C PRO A 1 19.49 3.89 2.16
N ASP A 2 19.79 2.60 2.28
CA ASP A 2 21.13 2.02 2.01
C ASP A 2 21.37 1.67 0.53
N GLY A 3 20.38 1.89 -0.34
CA GLY A 3 20.48 1.67 -1.78
C GLY A 3 20.33 0.21 -2.22
N ASN A 4 20.03 -0.71 -1.31
CA ASN A 4 19.84 -2.13 -1.62
C ASN A 4 18.36 -2.49 -1.76
N VAL A 5 18.09 -3.62 -2.42
CA VAL A 5 16.73 -4.15 -2.57
C VAL A 5 16.53 -5.34 -1.63
N TYR A 6 15.40 -5.34 -0.93
CA TYR A 6 15.03 -6.40 -0.01
C TYR A 6 13.69 -7.01 -0.41
N ALA A 7 13.63 -8.34 -0.52
CA ALA A 7 12.39 -9.04 -0.84
C ALA A 7 11.89 -9.84 0.39
N PRO A 8 10.68 -9.54 0.90
CA PRO A 8 10.10 -10.32 1.97
C PRO A 8 9.81 -11.76 1.49
N PRO A 9 10.04 -12.79 2.33
CA PRO A 9 9.86 -14.17 1.93
C PRO A 9 8.39 -14.55 1.78
N PHE A 10 7.95 -14.79 0.55
CA PHE A 10 6.63 -15.35 0.28
C PHE A 10 6.56 -16.83 0.69
N ASN A 11 7.27 -17.70 -0.05
CA ASN A 11 7.43 -19.13 0.26
C ASN A 11 8.84 -19.48 0.76
N ALA A 12 9.80 -18.58 0.59
CA ALA A 12 11.17 -18.76 1.09
C ALA A 12 11.22 -18.76 2.63
N THR A 13 12.34 -19.22 3.17
CA THR A 13 12.59 -19.24 4.63
C THR A 13 13.36 -18.02 5.13
N ARG A 14 13.86 -17.15 4.24
CA ARG A 14 14.66 -15.97 4.60
C ARG A 14 14.39 -14.80 3.66
N VAL A 15 14.67 -13.58 4.14
CA VAL A 15 14.60 -12.35 3.33
C VAL A 15 15.74 -12.35 2.32
N LEU A 16 15.42 -12.04 1.06
CA LEU A 16 16.41 -11.81 0.01
C LEU A 16 16.96 -10.39 0.16
N ARG A 17 18.28 -10.23 0.09
CA ARG A 17 18.96 -8.95 -0.08
C ARG A 17 19.67 -8.97 -1.44
N VAL A 18 19.46 -7.95 -2.25
CA VAL A 18 20.19 -7.70 -3.48
C VAL A 18 20.98 -6.42 -3.27
N GLU A 19 22.29 -6.53 -3.32
CA GLU A 19 23.19 -5.40 -3.28
C GLU A 19 23.28 -4.77 -4.66
N CYS A 20 22.65 -3.61 -4.84
CA CYS A 20 22.49 -3.04 -6.19
C CYS A 20 23.81 -2.53 -6.78
N ALA A 21 24.77 -2.13 -5.94
CA ALA A 21 26.07 -1.66 -6.40
C ALA A 21 26.93 -2.78 -6.99
N THR A 22 26.80 -4.01 -6.49
CA THR A 22 27.66 -5.16 -6.84
C THR A 22 26.91 -6.28 -7.56
N SER A 23 25.58 -6.19 -7.62
CA SER A 23 24.68 -7.26 -8.09
C SER A 23 24.80 -8.57 -7.30
N VAL A 24 25.36 -8.51 -6.08
CA VAL A 24 25.46 -9.68 -5.19
C VAL A 24 24.11 -9.95 -4.54
N VAL A 25 23.70 -11.22 -4.53
CA VAL A 25 22.46 -11.69 -3.91
C VAL A 25 22.79 -12.49 -2.67
N GLY A 26 22.10 -12.20 -1.57
CA GLY A 26 22.27 -12.88 -0.29
C GLY A 26 20.97 -12.99 0.48
N PHE A 27 21.05 -13.60 1.66
CA PHE A 27 19.92 -13.76 2.57
C PHE A 27 20.24 -13.15 3.93
N ILE A 28 19.25 -12.50 4.54
CA ILE A 28 19.41 -11.81 5.83
C ILE A 28 18.38 -12.28 6.85
N GLY A 29 18.60 -11.94 8.12
CA GLY A 29 17.72 -12.29 9.22
C GLY A 29 17.66 -13.78 9.55
N THR A 30 16.71 -14.13 10.41
CA THR A 30 16.51 -15.49 10.91
C THR A 30 15.88 -16.40 9.86
N VAL A 31 15.96 -17.72 10.11
CA VAL A 31 15.27 -18.73 9.30
C VAL A 31 13.83 -18.85 9.81
N PHE A 32 12.86 -18.51 8.97
CA PHE A 32 11.44 -18.64 9.25
C PHE A 32 10.98 -20.08 9.04
N THR A 33 9.98 -20.49 9.82
CA THR A 33 9.30 -21.78 9.63
C THR A 33 8.75 -21.89 8.20
N PRO A 34 8.92 -23.05 7.54
CA PRO A 34 8.32 -23.30 6.23
C PRO A 34 6.81 -23.11 6.28
N MET A 35 6.34 -22.05 5.62
CA MET A 35 4.93 -21.70 5.48
C MET A 35 4.75 -20.97 4.16
N GLY A 36 3.65 -21.26 3.47
CA GLY A 36 3.28 -20.62 2.22
C GLY A 36 2.71 -19.22 2.40
N HIS A 37 3.06 -18.33 1.48
CA HIS A 37 2.47 -17.00 1.29
C HIS A 37 2.54 -16.10 2.55
N LYS A 38 3.69 -16.09 3.24
CA LYS A 38 3.84 -15.36 4.52
C LYS A 38 3.67 -13.85 4.37
N TRP A 39 4.48 -13.25 3.50
CA TRP A 39 4.50 -11.80 3.21
C TRP A 39 4.69 -11.59 1.71
N HIS A 40 4.00 -10.60 1.14
CA HIS A 40 3.95 -10.41 -0.32
C HIS A 40 4.75 -9.19 -0.78
N THR A 41 4.63 -8.07 -0.07
CA THR A 41 5.34 -6.82 -0.36
C THR A 41 5.75 -6.16 0.95
N ALA A 42 6.79 -5.33 0.87
CA ALA A 42 7.27 -4.52 1.99
C ALA A 42 7.38 -3.07 1.54
N ALA A 43 7.20 -2.14 2.48
CA ALA A 43 7.36 -0.71 2.24
C ALA A 43 8.23 -0.07 3.31
N LEU A 44 8.85 1.07 2.97
CA LEU A 44 9.75 1.80 3.85
C LEU A 44 8.95 2.61 4.88
N GLY A 45 9.18 2.34 6.15
CA GLY A 45 8.67 3.17 7.24
C GLY A 45 9.55 4.39 7.50
N GLY A 46 9.02 5.38 8.21
CA GLY A 46 9.73 6.62 8.54
C GLY A 46 10.98 6.44 9.41
N ASN A 47 11.11 5.29 10.09
CA ASN A 47 12.31 4.92 10.84
C ASN A 47 13.44 4.30 9.98
N GLY A 48 13.27 4.23 8.66
CA GLY A 48 14.27 3.66 7.74
C GLY A 48 14.27 2.13 7.64
N ARG A 49 13.32 1.45 8.30
CA ARG A 49 13.13 -0.01 8.19
C ARG A 49 12.01 -0.35 7.21
N LEU A 50 12.06 -1.53 6.61
CA LEU A 50 10.97 -2.03 5.77
C LEU A 50 9.99 -2.85 6.61
N PHE A 51 8.71 -2.71 6.31
CA PHE A 51 7.63 -3.45 6.97
C PHE A 51 6.78 -4.16 5.94
N ALA A 52 6.48 -5.44 6.19
CA ALA A 52 5.59 -6.25 5.37
C ALA A 52 4.41 -6.75 6.20
N GLY A 53 3.20 -6.47 5.74
CA GLY A 53 1.98 -6.91 6.40
C GLY A 53 1.75 -8.43 6.28
N PRO A 54 1.12 -9.06 7.28
CA PRO A 54 0.96 -10.52 7.34
C PRO A 54 -0.07 -11.04 6.33
N CYS A 55 0.37 -11.66 5.25
CA CYS A 55 -0.55 -12.30 4.29
C CYS A 55 -1.15 -13.58 4.91
N ASN A 56 -0.33 -14.61 5.07
CA ASN A 56 -0.65 -15.80 5.87
C ASN A 56 0.11 -15.85 7.20
N ALA A 57 1.16 -15.04 7.37
CA ALA A 57 1.91 -14.98 8.61
C ALA A 57 1.03 -14.52 9.80
N GLY A 58 1.48 -14.84 11.02
CA GLY A 58 0.86 -14.35 12.25
C GLY A 58 1.27 -12.92 12.62
N ASN A 59 2.39 -12.43 12.09
CA ASN A 59 3.02 -11.17 12.51
C ASN A 59 3.45 -10.32 11.31
N ILE A 60 3.58 -9.01 11.55
CA ILE A 60 4.28 -8.10 10.63
C ILE A 60 5.76 -8.51 10.60
N LEU A 61 6.35 -8.50 9.42
CA LEU A 61 7.80 -8.66 9.26
C LEU A 61 8.43 -7.28 9.20
N TYR A 62 9.45 -7.05 10.03
CA TYR A 62 10.35 -5.91 9.86
C TYR A 62 11.66 -6.39 9.21
N ILE A 63 12.27 -5.51 8.43
CA ILE A 63 13.59 -5.70 7.83
C ILE A 63 14.39 -4.44 8.14
N ASP A 64 15.49 -4.62 8.88
CA ASP A 64 16.44 -3.59 9.22
C ASP A 64 17.71 -3.79 8.39
N ALA A 65 17.88 -2.92 7.40
CA ALA A 65 19.02 -2.93 6.51
C ALA A 65 20.33 -2.58 7.25
N ALA A 66 20.28 -1.69 8.25
CA ALA A 66 21.46 -1.20 8.95
C ALA A 66 22.10 -2.28 9.83
N PHE A 67 21.27 -3.12 10.44
CA PHE A 67 21.73 -4.22 11.29
C PHE A 67 21.69 -5.59 10.59
N VAL A 68 21.30 -5.63 9.31
CA VAL A 68 21.16 -6.88 8.53
C VAL A 68 20.24 -7.90 9.24
N THR A 69 19.23 -7.39 9.92
CA THR A 69 18.28 -8.19 10.71
C THR A 69 16.91 -8.17 10.05
N ALA A 70 16.23 -9.30 10.14
CA ALA A 70 14.82 -9.40 9.79
C ALA A 70 14.18 -10.41 10.72
N GLY A 71 12.96 -10.11 11.13
CA GLY A 71 12.22 -10.97 12.05
C GLY A 71 10.74 -10.60 12.12
N PRO A 72 9.89 -11.51 12.60
CA PRO A 72 8.56 -11.11 13.03
C PRO A 72 8.70 -10.05 14.13
N THR A 73 7.84 -9.04 14.13
CA THR A 73 7.68 -8.19 15.29
C THR A 73 7.18 -9.05 16.46
N GLY A 74 7.82 -8.92 17.64
CA GLY A 74 7.56 -9.77 18.81
C GLY A 74 6.20 -9.56 19.50
N VAL A 75 5.36 -8.70 18.96
CA VAL A 75 3.98 -8.50 19.39
C VAL A 75 3.09 -9.43 18.54
N PRO A 76 2.66 -10.60 19.06
CA PRO A 76 1.61 -11.38 18.41
C PRO A 76 0.39 -10.49 18.32
N PHE A 77 0.07 -10.04 17.12
CA PHE A 77 -0.92 -8.99 16.95
C PHE A 77 -2.31 -9.57 17.28
N PRO A 78 -2.94 -9.21 18.41
CA PRO A 78 -4.09 -9.94 18.93
C PRO A 78 -5.41 -9.62 18.20
N ARG A 79 -5.35 -8.82 17.13
CA ARG A 79 -6.51 -8.21 16.47
C ARG A 79 -6.71 -8.60 15.00
N PHE A 80 -5.83 -9.42 14.43
CA PHE A 80 -5.98 -9.77 13.02
C PHE A 80 -6.99 -10.91 12.85
N PRO A 81 -7.90 -10.81 11.86
CA PRO A 81 -8.85 -11.88 11.59
C PRO A 81 -8.12 -13.20 11.37
N HIS A 82 -8.65 -14.30 11.94
CA HIS A 82 -8.24 -15.63 11.50
C HIS A 82 -8.59 -15.75 10.02
N GLY A 83 -7.59 -16.07 9.19
CA GLY A 83 -7.79 -16.12 7.74
C GLY A 83 -6.48 -16.16 6.96
N GLN A 84 -6.59 -16.67 5.74
CA GLN A 84 -5.51 -16.71 4.76
C GLN A 84 -5.63 -15.51 3.81
N GLN A 85 -4.51 -15.09 3.24
CA GLN A 85 -4.42 -14.05 2.21
C GLN A 85 -4.95 -12.68 2.66
N LYS A 86 -4.64 -12.27 3.90
CA LYS A 86 -5.27 -11.10 4.54
C LYS A 86 -4.88 -9.78 3.89
N TRP A 87 -3.58 -9.53 3.76
CA TRP A 87 -3.01 -8.31 3.18
C TRP A 87 -1.94 -8.65 2.14
N ARG A 88 -1.82 -7.86 1.07
CA ARG A 88 -0.90 -8.17 -0.05
C ARG A 88 -0.02 -7.03 -0.54
N PHE A 89 -0.43 -5.78 -0.34
CA PHE A 89 0.29 -4.63 -0.90
C PHE A 89 0.62 -3.61 0.19
N ALA A 90 1.91 -3.44 0.51
CA ALA A 90 2.40 -2.43 1.43
C ALA A 90 2.80 -1.16 0.66
N LEU A 91 2.48 0.00 1.23
CA LEU A 91 2.76 1.31 0.69
C LEU A 91 3.29 2.22 1.81
N SER A 92 4.34 2.99 1.52
CA SER A 92 4.84 4.02 2.42
C SER A 92 3.89 5.22 2.42
N GLY A 93 3.40 5.57 3.60
CA GLY A 93 2.67 6.82 3.81
C GLY A 93 3.63 8.00 3.97
N PRO A 94 3.22 9.22 3.61
CA PRO A 94 3.99 10.44 3.85
C PRO A 94 4.04 10.81 5.35
N ASP A 95 3.14 10.26 6.17
CA ASP A 95 3.22 10.30 7.63
C ASP A 95 4.34 9.39 8.20
N GLY A 96 5.04 8.64 7.36
CA GLY A 96 6.07 7.70 7.80
C GLY A 96 5.50 6.40 8.39
N CYS A 97 4.19 6.19 8.34
CA CYS A 97 3.59 4.89 8.59
C CYS A 97 3.61 4.03 7.32
N VAL A 98 3.41 2.72 7.49
CA VAL A 98 3.23 1.79 6.37
C VAL A 98 1.78 1.34 6.30
N TYR A 99 1.16 1.49 5.13
CA TYR A 99 -0.21 1.09 4.88
C TYR A 99 -0.23 -0.20 4.07
N VAL A 100 -0.89 -1.24 4.56
CA VAL A 100 -0.98 -2.53 3.89
C VAL A 100 -2.42 -2.80 3.47
N LEU A 101 -2.64 -2.85 2.16
CA LEU A 101 -3.95 -3.02 1.54
C LEU A 101 -4.53 -4.41 1.87
N PRO A 102 -5.82 -4.47 2.22
CA PRO A 102 -6.50 -5.72 2.43
C PRO A 102 -6.69 -6.43 1.09
N TRP A 103 -6.45 -7.73 1.12
CA TRP A 103 -6.85 -8.63 0.07
C TRP A 103 -8.17 -9.29 0.46
N THR A 104 -8.18 -10.23 1.43
CA THR A 104 -9.42 -10.79 2.02
C THR A 104 -9.81 -10.17 3.36
N ALA A 105 -8.93 -9.36 3.96
CA ALA A 105 -9.19 -8.71 5.25
C ALA A 105 -10.31 -7.67 5.16
N ASN A 106 -10.99 -7.43 6.28
CA ASN A 106 -12.10 -6.48 6.41
C ASN A 106 -11.65 -5.04 6.71
N GLY A 107 -10.37 -4.73 6.52
CA GLY A 107 -9.78 -3.44 6.87
C GLY A 107 -8.36 -3.26 6.35
N LEU A 108 -8.03 -2.02 6.03
CA LEU A 108 -6.67 -1.57 5.76
C LEU A 108 -5.82 -1.65 7.03
N LEU A 109 -4.62 -2.17 6.92
CA LEU A 109 -3.67 -2.18 8.04
C LEU A 109 -2.78 -0.94 7.95
N ARG A 110 -2.81 -0.07 8.96
CA ARG A 110 -1.80 1.00 9.15
C ARG A 110 -0.80 0.55 10.19
N VAL A 111 0.48 0.66 9.89
CA VAL A 111 1.59 0.27 10.75
C VAL A 111 2.33 1.54 11.17
N ASP A 112 2.27 1.91 12.44
CA ASP A 112 3.08 2.99 12.98
C ASP A 112 4.53 2.52 13.10
N CYS A 113 5.39 3.11 12.27
CA CYS A 113 6.81 2.77 12.20
C CYS A 113 7.68 3.74 13.00
N ARG A 114 7.13 4.79 13.61
CA ARG A 114 7.89 5.82 14.31
C ARG A 114 8.43 5.32 15.64
N ALA A 115 7.70 4.39 16.27
CA ALA A 115 8.18 3.69 17.45
C ALA A 115 9.24 2.63 17.09
N GLY A 116 10.04 2.21 18.07
CA GLY A 116 10.99 1.10 17.87
C GLY A 116 10.28 -0.20 17.46
N VAL A 117 11.01 -1.16 16.87
CA VAL A 117 10.45 -2.42 16.33
C VAL A 117 9.59 -3.22 17.32
N LYS A 118 9.83 -3.07 18.63
CA LYS A 118 9.03 -3.72 19.69
C LYS A 118 7.65 -3.09 19.91
N HIS A 119 7.45 -1.86 19.45
CA HIS A 119 6.27 -1.02 19.65
C HIS A 119 5.56 -0.70 18.33
N VAL A 120 5.78 -1.50 17.30
CA VAL A 120 5.09 -1.34 16.02
C VAL A 120 3.62 -1.64 16.23
N GLU A 121 2.80 -0.60 16.18
CA GLU A 121 1.35 -0.70 16.35
C GLU A 121 0.65 -0.77 15.00
N GLY A 122 -0.37 -1.62 14.93
CA GLY A 122 -1.16 -1.91 13.74
C GLY A 122 -2.62 -1.49 13.95
N ASP A 123 -3.07 -0.47 13.23
CA ASP A 123 -4.47 -0.06 13.25
C ASP A 123 -5.23 -0.64 12.07
N LEU A 124 -6.41 -1.20 12.36
CA LEU A 124 -7.37 -1.56 11.32
C LEU A 124 -8.23 -0.36 10.98
N LEU A 125 -7.95 0.20 9.82
CA LEU A 125 -8.62 1.32 9.22
C LEU A 125 -9.73 0.83 8.27
N GLY A 126 -10.92 1.43 8.33
CA GLY A 126 -12.01 1.16 7.38
C GLY A 126 -12.80 -0.10 7.72
N LYS A 127 -13.30 -0.18 8.96
CA LYS A 127 -14.19 -1.26 9.40
C LYS A 127 -15.49 -1.19 8.59
N GLY A 128 -15.85 -2.27 7.92
CA GLY A 128 -17.06 -2.35 7.08
C GLY A 128 -16.83 -2.91 5.68
N LEU A 129 -15.58 -3.22 5.33
CA LEU A 129 -15.28 -3.99 4.12
C LEU A 129 -15.80 -5.43 4.28
N VAL A 130 -16.36 -5.97 3.20
CA VAL A 130 -16.91 -7.33 3.20
C VAL A 130 -15.75 -8.34 3.20
N ALA A 131 -15.58 -9.05 4.31
CA ALA A 131 -14.53 -10.06 4.42
C ALA A 131 -14.71 -11.16 3.35
N GLY A 132 -13.61 -11.61 2.75
CA GLY A 132 -13.62 -12.70 1.77
C GLY A 132 -13.70 -12.28 0.30
N GLU A 133 -13.95 -11.01 0.00
CA GLU A 133 -13.83 -10.47 -1.37
C GLU A 133 -12.38 -10.04 -1.67
N GLN A 134 -11.95 -10.05 -2.94
CA GLN A 134 -10.59 -9.64 -3.34
C GLN A 134 -10.54 -8.15 -3.64
N HIS A 135 -10.05 -7.34 -2.71
CA HIS A 135 -10.32 -5.92 -2.84
C HIS A 135 -9.34 -5.14 -3.74
N TRP A 136 -8.11 -4.86 -3.28
CA TRP A 136 -7.16 -3.97 -3.99
C TRP A 136 -5.82 -4.66 -4.25
N LYS A 137 -5.18 -4.36 -5.41
CA LYS A 137 -3.93 -5.01 -5.84
C LYS A 137 -2.70 -4.10 -5.77
N ALA A 138 -2.90 -2.79 -5.86
CA ALA A 138 -1.82 -1.80 -5.84
C ALA A 138 -2.33 -0.51 -5.23
N ALA A 139 -1.41 0.34 -4.77
CA ALA A 139 -1.73 1.70 -4.37
C ALA A 139 -0.58 2.65 -4.70
N VAL A 140 -0.91 3.95 -4.76
CA VAL A 140 0.02 5.03 -5.03
C VAL A 140 -0.27 6.22 -4.12
N VAL A 141 0.78 6.96 -3.76
CA VAL A 141 0.65 8.25 -3.08
C VAL A 141 0.36 9.32 -4.14
N GLY A 142 -0.77 10.01 -3.99
CA GLY A 142 -1.15 11.14 -4.83
C GLY A 142 -0.96 12.48 -4.12
N PRO A 143 -1.42 13.58 -4.73
CA PRO A 143 -1.31 14.92 -4.15
C PRO A 143 -2.01 15.05 -2.80
N GLY A 144 -1.45 15.89 -1.93
CA GLY A 144 -2.03 16.20 -0.62
C GLY A 144 -2.00 15.05 0.37
N ASP A 145 -0.96 14.21 0.32
CA ASP A 145 -0.74 13.09 1.24
C ASP A 145 -1.86 12.03 1.23
N LEU A 146 -2.58 11.95 0.11
CA LEU A 146 -3.65 10.98 -0.11
C LEU A 146 -3.11 9.71 -0.76
N LEU A 147 -3.47 8.56 -0.21
CA LEU A 147 -3.19 7.25 -0.80
C LEU A 147 -4.39 6.79 -1.63
N TYR A 148 -4.13 6.29 -2.83
CA TYR A 148 -5.16 5.78 -3.73
C TYR A 148 -4.90 4.31 -4.03
N ALA A 149 -5.83 3.43 -3.64
CA ALA A 149 -5.74 2.00 -3.89
C ALA A 149 -6.53 1.60 -5.13
N VAL A 150 -5.86 0.92 -6.05
CA VAL A 150 -6.40 0.45 -7.33
C VAL A 150 -7.17 -0.85 -7.10
N PRO A 151 -8.48 -0.88 -7.42
CA PRO A 151 -9.31 -2.06 -7.21
C PRO A 151 -8.86 -3.21 -8.11
N PHE A 152 -8.96 -4.42 -7.59
CA PHE A 152 -8.86 -5.65 -8.37
C PHE A 152 -10.25 -6.20 -8.67
N ASP A 153 -10.97 -6.60 -7.63
CA ASP A 153 -12.37 -7.03 -7.69
C ASP A 153 -13.27 -6.16 -6.78
N ALA A 154 -12.68 -5.22 -6.03
CA ALA A 154 -13.45 -4.20 -5.36
C ALA A 154 -14.23 -3.36 -6.38
N GLY A 155 -15.52 -3.14 -6.11
CA GLY A 155 -16.37 -2.28 -6.95
C GLY A 155 -15.99 -0.79 -6.89
N GLN A 156 -15.00 -0.40 -6.08
CA GLN A 156 -14.70 0.99 -5.72
C GLN A 156 -13.21 1.26 -5.54
N LEU A 157 -12.79 2.48 -5.88
CA LEU A 157 -11.48 3.03 -5.52
C LEU A 157 -11.47 3.39 -4.02
N MET A 158 -10.47 2.94 -3.27
CA MET A 158 -10.26 3.39 -1.90
C MET A 158 -9.31 4.59 -1.89
N ARG A 159 -9.65 5.60 -1.09
CA ARG A 159 -8.71 6.66 -0.71
C ARG A 159 -8.46 6.63 0.79
N VAL A 160 -7.24 6.99 1.16
CA VAL A 160 -6.82 7.12 2.56
C VAL A 160 -6.18 8.49 2.71
N ASP A 161 -6.69 9.29 3.64
CA ASP A 161 -6.03 10.52 4.06
C ASP A 161 -5.05 10.14 5.16
N SER A 162 -3.75 10.23 4.87
CA SER A 162 -2.71 9.87 5.84
C SER A 162 -2.40 11.00 6.83
N ALA A 163 -2.84 12.22 6.54
CA ALA A 163 -2.64 13.39 7.40
C ALA A 163 -3.73 13.49 8.49
N LYS A 164 -4.89 12.87 8.29
CA LYS A 164 -5.94 12.77 9.29
C LYS A 164 -5.88 11.41 9.98
N GLU A 165 -5.74 11.41 11.30
CA GLU A 165 -6.07 10.24 12.12
C GLU A 165 -7.59 10.00 11.99
N GLY A 166 -7.99 9.25 10.96
CA GLY A 166 -9.38 9.08 10.59
C GLY A 166 -9.55 8.03 9.52
N ALA A 167 -10.64 7.28 9.61
CA ALA A 167 -10.90 6.10 8.79
C ALA A 167 -10.71 6.35 7.27
N PRO A 168 -10.28 5.33 6.49
CA PRO A 168 -10.32 5.34 5.04
C PRO A 168 -11.74 5.70 4.63
N SER A 169 -11.88 6.62 3.69
CA SER A 169 -13.18 6.91 3.11
C SER A 169 -13.18 6.31 1.71
N GLU A 170 -14.18 5.49 1.42
CA GLU A 170 -14.42 5.09 0.05
C GLU A 170 -14.78 6.34 -0.77
N LEU A 171 -14.12 6.54 -1.90
CA LEU A 171 -14.65 7.48 -2.88
C LEU A 171 -15.89 6.83 -3.49
N GLY A 172 -16.97 7.61 -3.56
CA GLY A 172 -18.31 7.16 -3.95
C GLY A 172 -18.32 6.22 -5.15
N ARG A 173 -19.29 5.30 -5.16
CA ARG A 173 -19.50 4.29 -6.20
C ARG A 173 -19.46 4.92 -7.59
N TRP A 174 -18.35 4.77 -8.30
CA TRP A 174 -18.30 5.02 -9.73
C TRP A 174 -19.06 3.90 -10.43
N ALA A 175 -19.82 4.25 -11.46
CA ALA A 175 -20.69 3.30 -12.16
C ALA A 175 -19.92 2.03 -12.55
N ARG A 176 -20.52 0.88 -12.25
CA ARG A 176 -20.05 -0.46 -12.67
C ARG A 176 -19.64 -0.38 -14.14
N TRP A 177 -18.37 -0.66 -14.45
CA TRP A 177 -17.88 -0.69 -15.82
C TRP A 177 -18.53 -1.86 -16.58
N THR A 178 -19.71 -1.62 -17.14
CA THR A 178 -20.28 -2.52 -18.14
C THR A 178 -19.77 -2.06 -19.50
N ALA A 179 -18.89 -2.86 -20.09
CA ALA A 179 -18.47 -2.67 -21.48
C ALA A 179 -19.70 -2.82 -22.39
N ARG A 180 -20.37 -1.72 -22.71
CA ARG A 180 -21.28 -1.66 -23.85
C ARG A 180 -20.82 -0.55 -24.77
N ARG A 181 -20.13 -1.02 -25.82
CA ARG A 181 -19.94 -0.43 -27.15
C ARG A 181 -19.71 1.08 -27.15
N GLY A 182 -18.43 1.43 -27.06
CA GLY A 182 -17.79 2.52 -27.80
C GLY A 182 -18.54 3.84 -27.83
N LEU A 183 -18.30 4.69 -26.84
CA LEU A 183 -18.16 6.15 -26.96
C LEU A 183 -17.74 6.69 -25.60
N TRP A 184 -16.66 7.47 -25.60
CA TRP A 184 -16.03 8.02 -24.40
C TRP A 184 -16.68 9.37 -24.07
N SER A 185 -17.33 9.49 -22.91
CA SER A 185 -17.64 10.80 -22.34
C SER A 185 -17.76 10.74 -20.83
N PHE A 186 -17.01 11.64 -20.18
CA PHE A 186 -16.95 11.84 -18.73
C PHE A 186 -18.11 12.75 -18.29
N TRP A 187 -18.95 12.29 -17.37
CA TRP A 187 -19.90 13.13 -16.65
C TRP A 187 -19.74 12.89 -15.14
N ALA A 188 -19.05 13.80 -14.47
CA ALA A 188 -19.11 13.91 -13.02
C ALA A 188 -20.25 14.88 -12.67
N ARG A 189 -21.31 14.41 -11.98
CA ARG A 189 -22.24 15.32 -11.31
C ARG A 189 -21.51 15.96 -10.14
N SER A 190 -20.98 17.15 -10.33
CA SER A 190 -20.51 17.99 -9.23
C SER A 190 -21.73 18.51 -8.44
N ARG A 191 -21.74 18.29 -7.12
CA ARG A 191 -22.43 19.23 -6.24
C ARG A 191 -21.46 20.39 -6.01
N ARG A 192 -21.98 21.60 -6.16
CA ARG A 192 -21.28 22.89 -6.27
C ARG A 192 -20.15 23.03 -5.24
N CYS A 193 -18.94 23.22 -5.74
CA CYS A 193 -17.96 24.11 -5.12
C CYS A 193 -17.55 25.09 -6.23
N HIS A 194 -17.76 26.39 -5.99
CA HIS A 194 -17.25 27.45 -6.85
C HIS A 194 -15.72 27.35 -6.91
N CYS A 195 -15.18 27.13 -8.10
CA CYS A 195 -13.82 27.52 -8.43
C CYS A 195 -13.90 28.28 -9.76
N ASP A 196 -13.49 29.55 -9.71
CA ASP A 196 -13.46 30.47 -10.84
C ASP A 196 -12.58 29.94 -11.98
N MET A 197 -13.03 30.16 -13.22
CA MET A 197 -12.27 29.88 -14.44
C MET A 197 -11.20 30.94 -14.66
N ILE A 198 -9.95 30.53 -14.89
CA ILE A 198 -8.94 31.38 -15.55
C ILE A 198 -8.86 30.95 -17.03
N PRO A 199 -9.22 31.80 -18.01
CA PRO A 199 -9.15 31.43 -19.42
C PRO A 199 -7.71 31.54 -19.95
N TRP A 200 -7.26 30.52 -20.68
CA TRP A 200 -5.99 30.51 -21.38
C TRP A 200 -6.22 31.02 -22.82
N SER A 201 -5.67 32.19 -23.16
CA SER A 201 -5.71 32.73 -24.52
C SER A 201 -4.57 32.14 -25.36
N SER A 202 -4.89 31.39 -26.40
CA SER A 202 -3.90 30.85 -27.34
C SER A 202 -3.44 31.91 -28.35
N THR A 203 -2.19 32.34 -28.27
CA THR A 203 -1.52 33.09 -29.35
C THR A 203 -1.19 32.12 -30.48
N ARG A 204 -1.82 32.28 -31.65
CA ARG A 204 -1.48 31.57 -32.90
C ARG A 204 -0.09 31.98 -33.37
N MET A 205 0.87 31.06 -33.35
CA MET A 205 2.15 31.21 -34.06
C MET A 205 1.93 30.88 -35.55
N GLY A 206 2.38 31.78 -36.43
CA GLY A 206 2.14 31.75 -37.87
C GLY A 206 2.85 30.63 -38.63
N ARG A 207 2.21 30.16 -39.70
CA ARG A 207 2.82 29.33 -40.75
C ARG A 207 3.75 30.19 -41.61
N MET A 208 5.04 29.88 -41.63
CA MET A 208 5.91 30.24 -42.75
C MET A 208 5.66 29.27 -43.91
N ARG A 209 5.37 29.80 -45.10
CA ARG A 209 5.64 29.14 -46.39
C ARG A 209 6.82 29.88 -47.04
N LYS A 210 7.71 29.11 -47.67
CA LYS A 210 8.70 29.62 -48.63
C LYS A 210 8.00 30.24 -49.83
#